data_AF-A0A7C2ST53-F1
#
_entry.id   AF-A0A7C2ST53-F1
#
_cell.length_a   1.000
_cell.length_b   1.000
_cell.length_c   1.000
_cell.angle_alpha   90.00
_cell.angle_beta   90.00
_cell.angle_gamma   90.00
#
_symmetry.space_group_name_H-M   'P 1'
#
loop_
_entity.id
_entity.type
_entity.pdbx_description
1 polymer ?
#
loop_
_entity_poly.entity_id
_entity_poly.type
_entity_poly.pdbx_seq_one_letter_code
_entity_poly.pdbx_strand_id
1 'polypeptide(L)'
;MNRTQIYLDEQLSEALKRQSKIQKKKVSQIIREILRESLLSNKNKAVSVSDLAGIWSDRNFDTDEYVRNLRTSKRFERLYNE
;
A
#
# COMPACT_ATOMS: atom_id res chain seq x y z
N MET A 1 -3.32 1.45 -20.82
CA MET A 1 -2.34 2.53 -20.53
C MET A 1 -2.61 3.63 -21.52
N ASN A 2 -3.08 4.81 -21.09
CA ASN A 2 -3.45 5.89 -21.99
C ASN A 2 -2.23 6.80 -22.21
N ARG A 3 -1.91 7.12 -23.48
CA ARG A 3 -0.79 8.00 -23.83
C ARG A 3 -1.30 9.42 -23.93
N THR A 4 -0.73 10.31 -23.12
CA THR A 4 -1.05 11.74 -23.12
C THR A 4 0.21 12.53 -23.42
N GLN A 5 0.08 13.58 -24.24
CA GLN A 5 1.13 14.57 -24.45
C GLN A 5 0.91 15.72 -23.47
N ILE A 6 1.97 16.12 -22.77
CA ILE A 6 1.94 17.23 -21.82
C ILE A 6 3.09 18.19 -22.16
N TYR A 7 2.82 19.48 -22.04
CA TYR A 7 3.85 20.51 -22.16
C TYR A 7 4.49 20.72 -20.79
N LEU A 8 5.82 20.79 -20.78
CA LEU A 8 6.63 21.01 -19.58
C LEU A 8 7.54 22.19 -19.88
N ASP A 9 7.76 23.05 -18.89
CA ASP A 9 8.80 24.07 -19.00
C ASP A 9 10.20 23.43 -19.00
N GLU A 10 11.20 24.23 -19.39
CA GLU A 10 12.57 23.76 -19.52
C GLU A 10 13.14 23.28 -18.18
N GLN A 11 12.89 24.01 -17.09
CA GLN A 11 13.40 23.71 -15.76
C GLN A 11 12.87 22.37 -15.24
N LEU A 12 11.58 22.11 -15.41
CA LEU A 12 10.91 20.87 -15.04
C LEU A 12 11.39 19.71 -15.90
N SER A 13 11.59 19.94 -17.21
CA SER A 13 12.16 18.93 -18.11
C SER A 13 13.58 18.52 -17.68
N GLU A 14 14.40 19.48 -17.23
CA GLU A 14 15.76 19.23 -16.78
C GLU A 14 15.78 18.54 -15.41
N ALA A 15 14.92 18.95 -14.49
CA ALA A 15 14.73 18.29 -13.20
C ALA A 15 14.35 16.80 -13.38
N LEU A 16 13.39 16.50 -14.25
CA LEU A 16 12.97 15.13 -14.57
C LEU A 16 14.11 14.30 -15.19
N LYS A 17 14.90 14.89 -16.09
CA LYS A 17 16.08 14.24 -16.68
C LYS A 17 17.15 13.93 -15.62
N ARG A 18 17.43 14.87 -14.71
CA ARG A 18 18.37 14.66 -13.61
C ARG A 18 17.90 13.54 -12.70
N GLN A 19 16.64 13.56 -12.29
CA GLN A 19 16.05 12.53 -11.43
C GLN A 19 16.05 11.15 -12.10
N SER A 20 15.78 11.10 -13.41
CA SER A 20 15.89 9.88 -14.22
C SER A 20 17.28 9.26 -14.17
N LYS A 21 18.33 10.09 -14.28
CA LYS A 21 19.73 9.63 -14.19
C LYS A 21 20.06 9.11 -12.79
N ILE A 22 19.70 9.87 -11.75
CA ILE A 22 19.99 9.53 -10.34
C ILE A 22 19.30 8.21 -9.96
N GLN A 23 18.02 8.08 -10.28
CA GLN A 23 17.22 6.92 -9.87
C GLN A 23 17.30 5.74 -10.85
N LYS A 24 18.00 5.89 -11.99
CA LYS A 24 18.04 4.92 -13.10
C LYS A 24 16.63 4.47 -13.56
N LYS A 25 15.66 5.38 -13.48
CA LYS A 25 14.27 5.15 -13.92
C LYS A 25 13.97 5.94 -15.20
N LYS A 26 12.98 5.49 -15.98
CA LYS A 26 12.49 6.25 -17.14
C LYS A 26 11.75 7.51 -16.66
N VAL A 27 11.90 8.62 -17.37
CA VAL A 27 11.16 9.87 -17.09
C VAL A 27 9.64 9.62 -16.99
N SER A 28 9.08 8.80 -17.90
CA SER A 28 7.65 8.47 -17.85
C SER A 28 7.24 7.69 -16.60
N GLN A 29 8.14 6.89 -16.03
CA GLN A 29 7.90 6.19 -14.76
C GLN A 29 7.88 7.17 -13.59
N ILE A 30 8.85 8.08 -13.54
CA ILE A 30 8.91 9.13 -12.51
C ILE A 30 7.66 9.99 -12.54
N ILE A 31 7.25 10.47 -13.73
CA ILE A 31 6.02 11.27 -13.90
C ILE A 31 4.81 10.50 -13.37
N ARG A 32 4.67 9.21 -13.72
CA ARG A 32 3.54 8.40 -13.23
C ARG A 32 3.58 8.20 -11.72
N GLU A 33 4.75 7.96 -11.12
CA GLU A 33 4.89 7.78 -9.67
C GLU A 33 4.48 9.08 -8.93
N ILE A 34 5.00 10.23 -9.36
CA ILE A 34 4.66 11.54 -8.77
C ILE A 34 3.17 11.87 -8.95
N LEU A 35 2.60 11.66 -10.14
CA LEU A 35 1.17 11.89 -10.37
C LEU A 35 0.31 10.94 -9.54
N ARG A 36 0.73 9.68 -9.38
CA ARG A 36 0.02 8.71 -8.57
C ARG A 36 0.04 9.09 -7.09
N GLU A 37 1.19 9.53 -6.59
CA GLU A 37 1.31 10.01 -5.21
C GLU A 37 0.51 11.29 -5.01
N SER A 38 0.70 12.33 -5.83
CA SER A 38 -0.03 13.60 -5.67
C SER A 38 -1.55 13.47 -5.81
N LEU A 39 -2.05 12.65 -6.75
CA LEU A 39 -3.48 12.56 -7.04
C LEU A 39 -4.19 11.43 -6.29
N LEU A 40 -3.48 10.34 -5.94
CA LEU A 40 -4.08 9.16 -5.31
C LEU A 40 -3.59 8.89 -3.87
N SER A 41 -2.65 9.67 -3.33
CA SER A 41 -2.13 9.45 -1.96
C SER A 41 -3.10 9.89 -0.85
N ASN A 42 -4.27 10.43 -1.17
CA ASN A 42 -5.39 10.47 -0.24
C ASN A 42 -6.34 9.30 -0.48
N LYS A 43 -6.05 8.16 0.18
CA LYS A 43 -7.05 7.43 0.97
C LYS A 43 -6.58 6.21 1.74
N ASN A 44 -5.40 5.65 1.50
CA ASN A 44 -4.90 4.56 2.32
C ASN A 44 -3.40 4.74 2.48
N LYS A 45 -2.96 5.26 3.64
CA LYS A 45 -1.61 4.95 4.13
C LYS A 45 -1.53 3.42 4.08
N ALA A 46 -0.81 2.88 3.10
CA ALA A 46 -0.44 1.49 3.11
C ALA A 46 0.46 1.35 4.34
N VAL A 47 -0.15 0.96 5.46
CA VAL A 47 0.58 0.62 6.66
C VAL A 47 1.54 -0.48 6.23
N SER A 48 2.85 -0.22 6.32
CA SER A 48 3.83 -1.21 5.92
C SER A 48 3.61 -2.45 6.79
N VAL A 49 3.80 -3.66 6.24
CA VAL A 49 3.78 -4.89 7.04
C VAL A 49 4.78 -4.79 8.20
N SER A 50 5.88 -4.04 8.01
CA SER A 50 6.85 -3.72 9.05
C SER A 50 6.28 -2.81 10.16
N ASP A 51 5.35 -1.92 9.85
CA ASP A 51 4.71 -1.04 10.85
C ASP A 51 3.65 -1.80 11.66
N LEU A 52 3.11 -2.91 11.11
CA LEU A 52 2.19 -3.83 11.79
C LEU A 52 2.92 -4.96 12.55
N ALA A 53 4.17 -5.25 12.17
CA ALA A 53 4.99 -6.27 12.80
C ALA A 53 5.33 -5.82 14.23
N GLY A 54 4.84 -6.57 15.22
CA GLY A 54 5.05 -6.25 16.64
C GLY A 54 3.82 -5.70 17.37
N ILE A 55 2.71 -5.39 16.68
CA ILE A 55 1.45 -5.02 17.37
C ILE A 55 0.97 -6.14 18.33
N TRP A 56 1.40 -7.36 18.07
CA TRP A 56 1.07 -8.55 18.85
C TRP A 56 2.25 -9.09 19.67
N SER A 57 3.44 -8.46 19.64
CA SER A 57 4.64 -8.98 20.31
C SER A 57 4.51 -9.03 21.83
N ASP A 58 3.74 -8.12 22.41
CA ASP A 58 3.66 -7.94 23.87
C ASP A 58 2.47 -8.67 24.49
N ARG A 59 1.74 -9.45 23.70
CA ARG A 59 0.57 -10.19 24.18
C ARG A 59 0.97 -11.62 24.53
N ASN A 60 0.94 -11.96 25.82
CA ASN A 60 1.03 -13.34 26.28
C ASN A 60 -0.36 -13.97 26.27
N PHE A 61 -0.68 -14.69 25.20
CA PHE A 61 -1.89 -15.53 25.12
C PHE A 61 -1.59 -16.79 24.31
N ASP A 62 -2.35 -17.85 24.59
CA ASP A 62 -2.26 -19.09 23.83
C ASP A 62 -2.77 -18.84 22.40
N THR A 63 -1.82 -18.81 21.46
CA THR A 63 -2.10 -18.54 20.05
C THR A 63 -2.90 -19.68 19.42
N ASP A 64 -2.66 -20.92 19.86
CA ASP A 64 -3.34 -22.10 19.34
C ASP A 64 -4.79 -22.12 19.81
N GLU A 65 -5.04 -21.81 21.10
CA GLU A 65 -6.40 -21.66 21.63
C GLU A 65 -7.16 -20.53 20.90
N TYR A 66 -6.52 -19.39 20.68
CA TYR A 66 -7.12 -18.25 19.99
C TYR A 66 -7.53 -18.59 18.55
N VAL A 67 -6.62 -19.21 17.77
CA VAL A 67 -6.91 -19.63 16.39
C VAL A 67 -7.99 -20.71 16.37
N ARG A 68 -7.97 -21.64 17.33
CA ARG A 68 -8.99 -22.68 17.47
C ARG A 68 -10.37 -22.06 17.72
N ASN A 69 -10.48 -21.10 18.64
CA ASN A 69 -11.73 -20.39 18.93
C ASN A 69 -12.26 -19.60 17.73
N LEU A 70 -11.39 -19.01 16.91
CA LEU A 70 -11.79 -18.36 15.65
C LEU A 70 -12.31 -19.36 14.60
N ARG A 71 -11.69 -20.55 14.51
CA ARG A 71 -12.11 -21.62 13.59
C ARG A 71 -13.39 -22.32 14.02
N THR A 72 -13.65 -22.38 15.33
CA THR A 72 -14.91 -22.86 15.88
C THR A 72 -16.00 -21.82 15.60
N SER A 73 -16.43 -21.71 14.35
CA SER A 73 -17.44 -20.73 13.99
C SER A 73 -18.75 -21.04 14.74
N LYS A 74 -19.26 -20.07 15.51
CA LYS A 74 -20.65 -20.11 16.04
C LYS A 74 -21.70 -19.94 14.94
N ARG A 75 -21.31 -20.09 13.67
CA ARG A 75 -22.21 -19.99 12.52
C ARG A 75 -23.22 -21.12 12.54
N PHE A 76 -22.80 -22.32 12.94
CA PHE A 76 -23.69 -23.47 13.02
C PHE A 76 -24.75 -23.28 14.13
N GLU A 77 -24.36 -22.79 15.31
CA GLU A 77 -25.31 -22.42 16.37
C GLU A 77 -26.29 -21.33 15.93
N ARG A 78 -25.81 -20.29 15.24
CA ARG A 78 -26.67 -19.19 14.75
C ARG A 78 -27.66 -19.58 13.66
N LEU A 79 -27.38 -20.64 12.90
CA LEU A 79 -28.23 -21.05 11.77
C LEU A 79 -29.25 -22.12 12.15
N TYR A 80 -29.05 -22.84 13.26
CA TYR A 80 -29.81 -24.05 13.57
C TYR A 80 -30.36 -24.11 15.01
N ASN A 81 -30.08 -23.11 15.86
CA ASN A 81 -30.64 -23.02 17.22
C ASN A 81 -31.50 -21.73 17.41
N GLU A 82 -32.50 -21.53 16.54
CA GLU A 82 -33.70 -20.72 16.83
C GLU A 82 -34.91 -21.65 17.05
#